data_AF-A0A2R6D2F0-F1
#
_entry.id   AF-A0A2R6D2F0-F1
#
_cell.length_a   1.000
_cell.length_b   1.000
_cell.length_c   1.000
_cell.angle_alpha   90.00
_cell.angle_beta   90.00
_cell.angle_gamma   90.00
#
_symmetry.space_group_name_H-M   'P 1'
#
loop_
_entity.id
_entity.type
_entity.pdbx_description
1 polymer ?
#
loop_
_entity_poly.entity_id
_entity_poly.type
_entity_poly.pdbx_seq_one_letter_code
_entity_poly.pdbx_strand_id
1 'polypeptide(L)'
;MGTGHVQFPDGTEAGGRGMVPPPLPPDDPEAWYAADVQAQYEVYPGVVVTIAREGGGFRYEVREPALTDADRAALETITAYFADANLERPYTREGAIETMEAG
;
A
#
# COMPACT_ATOMS: atom_id res chain seq x y z
N MET A 1 3.51 25.59 -46.28
CA MET A 1 3.55 26.84 -45.50
C MET A 1 2.46 26.76 -44.45
N GLY A 2 2.67 26.49 -43.17
CA GLY A 2 3.85 26.13 -42.38
C GLY A 2 3.30 25.48 -41.09
N THR A 3 3.93 24.40 -40.65
CA THR A 3 3.61 23.68 -39.42
C THR A 3 3.91 24.57 -38.22
N GLY A 4 2.89 24.91 -37.43
CA GLY A 4 3.05 25.70 -36.21
C GLY A 4 3.78 24.89 -35.14
N HIS A 5 5.07 25.14 -34.99
CA HIS A 5 5.92 24.59 -33.95
C HIS A 5 5.50 25.19 -32.60
N VAL A 6 4.91 24.40 -31.71
CA VAL A 6 4.63 24.85 -30.33
C VAL A 6 5.92 24.77 -29.53
N GLN A 7 6.45 25.92 -29.16
CA GLN A 7 7.67 26.06 -28.38
C GLN A 7 7.31 26.14 -26.89
N PHE A 8 7.78 25.18 -26.09
CA PHE A 8 7.76 25.27 -24.63
C PHE A 8 8.87 26.26 -24.19
N PRO A 9 8.57 27.29 -23.39
CA PRO A 9 9.58 28.25 -22.97
C PRO A 9 10.53 27.63 -21.94
N ASP A 10 11.81 27.97 -22.08
CA ASP A 10 12.90 27.52 -21.21
C ASP A 10 12.75 28.10 -19.80
N GLY A 11 12.82 27.22 -18.80
CA GLY A 11 12.33 27.44 -17.45
C GLY A 11 13.33 28.14 -16.53
N THR A 12 13.75 29.36 -16.84
CA THR A 12 14.59 30.13 -15.93
C THR A 12 14.04 31.54 -15.64
N GLU A 13 13.68 31.69 -14.36
CA GLU A 13 13.49 32.92 -13.58
C GLU A 13 12.13 33.65 -13.65
N ALA A 14 11.25 33.32 -12.68
CA ALA A 14 10.31 34.28 -12.10
C ALA A 14 9.79 33.78 -10.74
N GLY A 15 10.15 34.49 -9.66
CA GLY A 15 9.51 34.31 -8.36
C GLY A 15 8.06 34.79 -8.38
N GLY A 16 7.13 33.87 -8.06
CA GLY A 16 5.89 34.16 -7.31
C GLY A 16 4.64 34.56 -8.10
N ARG A 17 3.81 33.56 -8.46
CA ARG A 17 2.34 33.49 -8.21
C ARG A 17 1.77 32.12 -8.62
N GLY A 18 1.59 31.22 -7.64
CA GLY A 18 0.55 30.17 -7.67
C GLY A 18 0.77 28.89 -8.49
N MET A 19 1.96 28.62 -9.02
CA MET A 19 2.19 27.36 -9.73
C MET A 19 2.62 26.27 -8.75
N VAL A 20 1.76 25.28 -8.53
CA VAL A 20 2.09 24.08 -7.76
C VAL A 20 3.01 23.20 -8.63
N PRO A 21 4.19 22.79 -8.14
CA PRO A 21 5.06 21.87 -8.87
C PRO A 21 4.35 20.55 -9.21
N PRO A 22 4.76 19.84 -10.28
CA PRO A 22 4.22 18.51 -10.54
C PRO A 22 4.48 17.58 -9.33
N PRO A 23 3.57 16.65 -9.05
CA PRO A 23 3.76 15.72 -7.93
C PRO A 23 4.94 14.78 -8.20
N LEU A 24 5.85 14.68 -7.24
CA LEU A 24 6.90 13.66 -7.16
C LEU A 24 6.37 12.40 -6.45
N PRO A 25 7.08 11.25 -6.45
CA PRO A 25 6.73 10.11 -5.61
C PRO A 25 6.58 10.52 -4.14
N PRO A 26 5.69 9.88 -3.36
CA PRO A 26 5.39 10.31 -2.00
C PRO A 26 6.57 10.13 -1.03
N ASP A 27 7.51 9.24 -1.31
CA ASP A 27 8.74 9.05 -0.53
C ASP A 27 9.90 9.95 -1.00
N ASP A 28 9.67 10.81 -2.00
CA ASP A 28 10.61 11.84 -2.40
C ASP A 28 10.58 13.00 -1.38
N PRO A 29 11.73 13.39 -0.78
CA PRO A 29 11.77 14.47 0.20
C PRO A 29 11.34 15.84 -0.35
N GLU A 30 11.32 16.02 -1.68
CA GLU A 30 10.86 17.24 -2.34
C GLU A 30 9.35 17.19 -2.68
N ALA A 31 8.63 16.10 -2.33
CA ALA A 31 7.21 15.97 -2.57
C ALA A 31 6.39 16.92 -1.68
N TRP A 32 5.90 18.01 -2.28
CA TRP A 32 5.15 19.07 -1.59
C TRP A 32 3.85 18.60 -0.90
N TYR A 33 3.27 17.47 -1.33
CA TYR A 33 2.01 16.93 -0.79
C TYR A 33 2.22 15.82 0.26
N ALA A 34 3.46 15.35 0.44
CA ALA A 34 3.81 14.19 1.27
C ALA A 34 5.06 14.46 2.10
N ALA A 35 5.25 15.71 2.55
CA ALA A 35 6.47 16.15 3.22
C ALA A 35 6.81 15.39 4.53
N ASP A 36 5.84 14.72 5.14
CA ASP A 36 6.03 13.86 6.31
C ASP A 36 6.41 12.43 5.95
N VAL A 37 6.11 11.95 4.74
CA VAL A 37 6.44 10.59 4.29
C VAL A 37 7.96 10.44 4.16
N GLN A 38 8.47 9.33 4.69
CA GLN A 38 9.89 8.98 4.68
C GLN A 38 10.18 7.79 3.76
N ALA A 39 9.20 6.91 3.60
CA ALA A 39 9.29 5.75 2.73
C ALA A 39 7.88 5.27 2.38
N GLN A 40 7.69 4.82 1.14
CA GLN A 40 6.48 4.13 0.71
C GLN A 40 6.87 3.00 -0.25
N TYR A 41 6.53 1.76 0.11
CA TYR A 41 6.89 0.61 -0.71
C TYR A 41 5.91 -0.56 -0.56
N GLU A 42 5.91 -1.42 -1.57
CA GLU A 42 5.13 -2.64 -1.60
C GLU A 42 5.85 -3.76 -0.85
N VAL A 43 5.25 -4.28 0.21
CA VAL A 43 5.81 -5.40 1.00
C VAL A 43 5.40 -6.76 0.45
N TYR A 44 4.24 -6.80 -0.20
CA TYR A 44 3.65 -7.94 -0.87
C TYR A 44 2.71 -7.40 -1.96
N PRO A 45 2.46 -8.10 -3.08
CA PRO A 45 1.53 -7.66 -4.11
C PRO A 45 0.22 -7.04 -3.58
N GLY A 46 0.01 -5.76 -3.86
CA GLY A 46 -1.13 -4.96 -3.46
C GLY A 46 -1.11 -4.42 -2.02
N VAL A 47 -0.10 -4.75 -1.22
CA VAL A 47 0.08 -4.30 0.17
C VAL A 47 1.18 -3.26 0.23
N VAL A 48 0.80 -2.00 0.44
CA VAL A 48 1.72 -0.87 0.50
C VAL A 48 1.87 -0.39 1.93
N VAL A 49 3.11 -0.25 2.39
CA VAL A 49 3.45 0.37 3.67
C VAL A 49 3.90 1.80 3.43
N THR A 50 3.36 2.73 4.19
CA THR A 50 3.81 4.12 4.26
C THR A 50 4.36 4.41 5.65
N ILE A 51 5.57 4.93 5.70
CA ILE A 51 6.24 5.38 6.92
C ILE A 51 6.27 6.90 6.88
N ALA A 52 5.62 7.55 7.83
CA ALA A 52 5.56 9.02 7.91
C ALA A 52 6.09 9.52 9.26
N ARG A 53 6.64 10.73 9.30
CA ARG A 53 6.99 11.40 10.56
C ARG A 53 5.73 11.88 11.25
N GLU A 54 5.63 11.63 12.54
CA GLU A 54 4.56 12.14 13.38
C GLU A 54 5.15 12.59 14.72
N GLY A 55 5.14 13.91 14.96
CA GLY A 55 5.78 14.51 16.12
C GLY A 55 7.28 14.15 16.20
N GLY A 56 7.69 13.50 17.30
CA GLY A 56 9.06 13.03 17.52
C GLY A 56 9.34 11.61 17.06
N GLY A 57 8.40 10.95 16.37
CA GLY A 57 8.49 9.54 15.97
C GLY A 57 7.98 9.27 14.55
N PHE A 58 7.57 8.02 14.32
CA PHE A 58 7.06 7.56 13.03
C PHE A 58 5.68 6.92 13.16
N ARG A 59 4.81 7.21 12.18
CA ARG A 59 3.52 6.57 11.94
C ARG A 59 3.67 5.56 10.81
N TYR A 60 3.09 4.38 11.00
CA TYR A 60 3.10 3.30 10.02
C TYR A 60 1.68 3.04 9.54
N GLU A 61 1.46 3.17 8.24
CA GLU A 61 0.17 2.94 7.62
C GLU A 61 0.28 1.83 6.60
N VAL A 62 -0.67 0.90 6.63
CA VAL A 62 -0.76 -0.21 5.68
C VAL A 62 -2.00 -0.03 4.84
N ARG A 63 -1.83 -0.01 3.52
CA ARG A 63 -2.91 -0.09 2.56
C ARG A 63 -2.93 -1.48 1.96
N GLU A 64 -3.94 -2.26 2.32
CA GLU A 64 -4.20 -3.57 1.76
C GLU A 64 -5.08 -3.48 0.50
N PRO A 65 -5.12 -4.52 -0.33
CA PRO A 65 -6.07 -4.61 -1.44
C PRO A 65 -7.51 -4.44 -0.94
N ALA A 66 -8.26 -3.55 -1.58
CA ALA A 66 -9.66 -3.35 -1.23
C ALA A 66 -10.48 -4.60 -1.61
N LEU A 67 -11.23 -5.12 -0.65
CA LEU A 67 -12.24 -6.15 -0.89
C LEU A 67 -13.55 -5.48 -1.36
N THR A 68 -14.20 -6.09 -2.35
CA THR A 68 -15.59 -5.74 -2.65
C THR A 68 -16.50 -6.17 -1.50
N ASP A 69 -17.74 -5.67 -1.45
CA ASP A 69 -18.70 -6.10 -0.42
C ASP A 69 -18.98 -7.62 -0.49
N ALA A 70 -19.00 -8.18 -1.69
CA ALA A 70 -19.17 -9.62 -1.91
C ALA A 70 -17.96 -10.41 -1.39
N ASP A 71 -16.73 -9.96 -1.68
CA ASP A 71 -15.51 -10.62 -1.20
C ASP A 71 -15.39 -10.53 0.32
N ARG A 72 -15.82 -9.41 0.91
CA ARG A 72 -15.86 -9.25 2.36
C ARG A 72 -16.83 -10.23 3.00
N ALA A 73 -18.05 -10.37 2.47
CA ALA A 73 -19.03 -11.32 2.96
C ALA A 73 -18.55 -12.78 2.80
N ALA A 74 -17.88 -13.09 1.69
CA ALA A 74 -17.29 -14.41 1.46
C ALA A 74 -16.17 -14.71 2.46
N LEU A 75 -15.25 -13.75 2.68
CA LEU A 75 -14.18 -13.88 3.67
C LEU A 75 -14.75 -14.08 5.07
N GLU A 76 -15.73 -13.27 5.48
CA GLU A 76 -16.40 -13.40 6.79
C GLU A 76 -17.03 -14.78 6.95
N THR A 77 -17.70 -15.31 5.91
CA THR A 77 -18.29 -16.65 5.94
C THR A 77 -17.24 -17.74 6.14
N ILE A 78 -16.12 -17.66 5.43
CA ILE A 78 -15.02 -18.63 5.54
C ILE A 78 -14.38 -18.53 6.93
N THR A 79 -14.07 -17.33 7.41
CA THR A 79 -13.50 -17.13 8.73
C THR A 79 -14.43 -17.62 9.84
N ALA A 80 -15.74 -17.39 9.72
CA ALA A 80 -16.73 -17.88 10.67
C ALA A 80 -16.80 -19.41 10.68
N TYR A 81 -16.76 -20.05 9.52
CA TYR A 81 -16.75 -21.52 9.42
C TYR A 81 -15.55 -22.15 10.15
N PHE A 82 -14.39 -21.49 10.11
CA PHE A 82 -13.18 -21.97 10.78
C PHE A 82 -12.96 -21.37 12.17
N ALA A 83 -13.87 -20.55 12.70
CA ALA A 83 -13.65 -19.84 13.97
C ALA A 83 -13.45 -20.80 15.16
N ASP A 84 -14.16 -21.94 15.16
CA ASP A 84 -14.08 -22.96 16.20
C ASP A 84 -13.13 -24.11 15.85
N ALA A 85 -12.45 -24.03 14.70
CA ALA A 85 -11.52 -25.06 14.24
C ALA A 85 -10.24 -25.03 15.09
N ASN A 86 -10.28 -25.74 16.22
CA ASN A 86 -9.09 -26.03 17.02
C ASN A 86 -8.40 -27.26 16.43
N LEU A 87 -7.67 -27.07 15.33
CA LEU A 87 -6.69 -28.06 14.90
C LEU A 87 -5.53 -28.00 15.90
N GLU A 88 -5.53 -28.92 16.87
CA GLU A 88 -4.38 -29.08 17.75
C GLU A 88 -3.16 -29.35 16.89
N ARG A 89 -2.18 -28.43 16.93
CA ARG A 89 -1.05 -28.45 16.01
C ARG A 89 -0.30 -29.76 16.21
N PRO A 90 -0.22 -30.63 15.19
CA PRO A 90 0.44 -31.91 15.36
C PRO A 90 1.93 -31.68 15.64
N TYR A 91 2.43 -32.27 16.72
CA TYR A 91 3.82 -32.10 17.15
C TYR A 91 4.82 -32.81 16.24
N THR A 92 4.33 -33.62 15.28
CA THR A 92 5.14 -34.41 14.34
C THR A 92 4.57 -34.33 12.93
N ARG A 93 5.43 -34.60 11.93
CA ARG A 93 5.02 -34.71 10.53
C ARG A 93 4.01 -35.84 10.30
N GLU A 94 4.18 -36.97 10.98
CA GLU A 94 3.26 -38.10 10.93
C GLU A 94 1.86 -37.67 11.42
N GLY A 95 1.79 -37.01 12.58
CA GLY A 95 0.51 -36.55 13.13
C GLY A 95 -0.19 -35.50 12.27
N ALA A 96 0.56 -34.72 11.47
CA ALA A 96 -0.02 -33.82 10.48
C ALA A 96 -0.71 -34.56 9.35
N ILE A 97 -0.13 -35.67 8.88
CA ILE A 97 -0.73 -36.53 7.85
C ILE A 97 -1.97 -37.23 8.40
N GLU A 98 -1.89 -37.83 9.60
CA GLU A 98 -3.02 -38.50 10.24
C GLU A 98 -4.20 -37.56 10.50
N THR A 99 -3.94 -36.32 10.94
CA THR A 99 -4.99 -35.31 11.16
C THR A 99 -5.66 -34.91 9.85
N MET A 100 -4.90 -34.73 8.76
CA MET A 100 -5.46 -34.41 7.44
C MET A 100 -6.29 -35.56 6.85
N GLU A 101 -5.92 -36.82 7.14
CA GLU A 101 -6.69 -37.99 6.70
C GLU A 101 -7.98 -38.19 7.52
N ALA A 102 -7.98 -37.79 8.80
CA ALA A 102 -9.13 -37.88 9.69
C ALA A 102 -10.21 -36.81 9.43
N GLY A 103 -9.83 -35.65 8.86
CA GLY A 103 -10.72 -34.55 8.50
C GLY A 103 -10.65 -33.38 9.47
#